data_AF-A0A821AQL0-F1
#
_entry.id   AF-A0A821AQL0-F1
#
_cell.length_a   1.000
_cell.length_b   1.000
_cell.length_c   1.000
_cell.angle_alpha   90.00
_cell.angle_beta   90.00
_cell.angle_gamma   90.00
#
_symmetry.space_group_name_H-M   'P 1'
#
loop_
_entity.id
_entity.type
_entity.pdbx_description
1 polymer ?
#
loop_
_entity_poly.entity_id
_entity_poly.type
_entity_poly.pdbx_seq_one_letter_code
_entity_poly.pdbx_strand_id
1 'polypeptide(L)'
;AEILFRACRFGTLDFVRAILKDNTRIDINIRHPSTGYSPLFIAIRAQQHEIIDYLVQEKRADVNGNSNISIHCGSMTSCVHEALRQHDQLTLCLLLEHGALIDQSHIFLAIIECFRLLQKKALPFNLLDILITHRPKLLDEIERSKLTSFIARRMQYSSEAAYSMSVVALLNKLINLDDLRSLSRPYFDPTPTESRRHYAKVAIIGAGPAGLMLAALLARSGIDSVVLERHSRSYVENNTRAGVLEQSTVDLLDEVNASERLFKEGIVQSRVNFQFDGENTAIPVTEITQGKSLVIYGQQYVLQDLIEKLIQDNQQLWFNIDSVKIDRHDKIDDNHPPMIRFRRHDQNDEEELHCDFIAGCDGAASPCCRQSIPSELLQTIHHLYPFAWLSILADTPPSGTELIYAHHSKYGFALHSLRSLTRIRFHLQISSTDTLADWPDDRIWTELNQRVKPINGQTSITKGQILERAIFTLQSSTTLPMQYKRLFLVGDAAHIVPPTGAKGLNLAVKDARVLAEALVNFYDNEKWDKLNDYTQTCLSHIVKNQEFANWMT
;
A
#
# COMPACT_ATOMS: atom_id res chain seq x y z
N ALA A 1 13.19 14.80 21.47
CA ALA A 1 12.00 14.38 20.70
C ALA A 1 12.17 12.97 20.15
N GLU A 2 13.08 12.74 19.20
CA GLU A 2 13.30 11.41 18.56
C GLU A 2 13.51 10.25 19.55
N ILE A 3 14.33 10.48 20.59
CA ILE A 3 14.59 9.46 21.63
C ILE A 3 13.31 9.09 22.38
N LEU A 4 12.42 10.06 22.65
CA LEU A 4 11.13 9.81 23.32
C LEU A 4 10.24 8.91 22.45
N PHE A 5 10.14 9.18 21.14
CA PHE A 5 9.32 8.37 20.25
C PHE A 5 9.83 6.92 20.15
N ARG A 6 11.15 6.74 20.06
CA ARG A 6 11.76 5.39 20.08
C ARG A 6 11.55 4.69 21.42
N ALA A 7 11.67 5.42 22.53
CA ALA A 7 11.41 4.89 23.86
C ALA A 7 9.94 4.49 24.05
N CYS A 8 8.99 5.29 23.57
CA CYS A 8 7.57 4.95 23.58
C CYS A 8 7.23 3.75 22.68
N ARG A 9 8.02 3.49 21.63
CA ARG A 9 7.80 2.36 20.72
C ARG A 9 8.44 1.05 21.21
N PHE A 10 9.68 1.12 21.71
CA PHE A 10 10.53 -0.05 21.97
C PHE A 10 11.20 -0.08 23.34
N GLY A 11 11.14 1.03 24.09
CA GLY A 11 11.83 1.17 25.37
C GLY A 11 11.04 0.59 26.54
N THR A 12 11.61 0.73 27.74
CA THR A 12 10.94 0.41 29.01
C THR A 12 10.37 1.68 29.65
N LEU A 13 9.39 1.52 30.55
CA LEU A 13 8.83 2.63 31.32
C LEU A 13 9.91 3.43 32.06
N ASP A 14 10.91 2.75 32.65
CA ASP A 14 12.02 3.41 33.35
C ASP A 14 12.83 4.34 32.44
N PHE A 15 13.02 3.94 31.19
CA PHE A 15 13.73 4.76 30.21
C PHE A 15 12.91 5.99 29.80
N VAL A 16 11.60 5.82 29.58
CA VAL A 16 10.68 6.95 29.32
C VAL A 16 10.64 7.90 30.53
N ARG A 17 10.61 7.36 31.76
CA ARG A 17 10.68 8.14 33.00
C ARG A 17 11.96 8.96 33.08
N ALA A 18 13.12 8.36 32.79
CA ALA A 18 14.39 9.07 32.78
C ALA A 18 14.39 10.24 31.78
N ILE A 19 13.94 9.99 30.54
CA ILE A 19 13.88 11.02 29.49
C ILE A 19 13.01 12.21 29.92
N LEU A 20 11.83 11.95 30.49
CA LEU A 20 10.88 12.99 30.88
C LEU A 20 11.21 13.65 32.23
N LYS A 21 11.99 12.99 33.09
CA LYS A 21 12.44 13.54 34.38
C LYS A 21 13.59 14.52 34.20
N ASP A 22 14.57 14.16 33.37
CA ASP A 22 15.80 14.94 33.19
C ASP A 22 15.61 16.14 32.24
N ASN A 23 14.54 16.16 31.45
CA ASN A 23 14.26 17.22 30.48
C ASN A 23 12.87 17.84 30.68
N THR A 24 12.77 18.84 31.58
CA THR A 24 11.53 19.61 31.83
C THR A 24 11.00 20.40 30.63
N ARG A 25 11.72 20.41 29.50
CA ARG A 25 11.36 21.13 28.26
C ARG A 25 10.79 20.23 27.15
N ILE A 26 10.70 18.91 27.35
CA ILE A 26 10.14 18.03 26.32
C ILE A 26 8.62 18.12 26.37
N ASP A 27 8.03 18.65 25.30
CA ASP A 27 6.59 18.56 25.08
C ASP A 27 6.19 17.10 24.84
N ILE A 28 5.37 16.55 25.73
CA ILE A 28 4.85 15.17 25.65
C ILE A 28 3.82 14.99 24.54
N ASN A 29 3.26 16.09 24.02
CA ASN A 29 2.29 16.12 22.92
C ASN A 29 2.95 16.50 21.59
N ILE A 30 4.29 16.54 21.56
CA ILE A 30 5.07 16.82 20.36
C ILE A 30 4.69 15.86 19.23
N ARG A 31 4.60 16.38 18.02
CA ARG A 31 4.27 15.59 16.83
C ARG A 31 5.53 15.03 16.20
N HIS A 32 5.52 13.74 15.89
CA HIS A 32 6.61 13.12 15.18
C HIS A 32 6.77 13.82 13.82
N PRO A 33 7.97 14.31 13.45
CA PRO A 33 8.14 15.11 12.23
C PRO A 33 7.68 14.39 10.95
N SER A 34 7.89 13.07 10.86
CA SER A 34 7.52 12.30 9.66
C SER A 34 6.08 11.76 9.66
N THR A 35 5.52 11.39 10.82
CA THR A 35 4.22 10.71 10.89
C THR A 35 3.10 11.57 11.47
N GLY A 36 3.42 12.68 12.12
CA GLY A 36 2.47 13.51 12.86
C GLY A 36 1.95 12.87 14.16
N TYR A 37 2.36 11.64 14.50
CA TYR A 37 1.87 10.93 15.68
C TYR A 37 2.46 11.49 16.98
N SER A 38 1.67 11.50 18.04
CA SER A 38 2.15 11.81 19.40
C SER A 38 2.91 10.63 20.00
N PRO A 39 3.74 10.85 21.04
CA PRO A 39 4.33 9.77 21.84
C PRO A 39 3.28 8.81 22.39
N LEU A 40 2.13 9.33 22.84
CA LEU A 40 1.00 8.52 23.30
C LEU A 40 0.48 7.60 22.19
N PHE A 41 0.22 8.12 20.99
CA PHE A 41 -0.25 7.31 19.88
C PHE A 41 0.76 6.22 19.49
N ILE A 42 2.05 6.53 19.52
CA ILE A 42 3.10 5.54 19.24
C ILE A 42 3.12 4.45 20.32
N ALA A 43 2.98 4.81 21.61
CA ALA A 43 2.93 3.85 22.71
C ALA A 43 1.70 2.93 22.61
N ILE A 44 0.53 3.49 22.30
CA ILE A 44 -0.71 2.73 22.01
C ILE A 44 -0.45 1.78 20.87
N ARG A 45 0.09 2.29 19.77
CA ARG A 45 0.34 1.49 18.59
C ARG A 45 1.29 0.32 18.84
N ALA A 46 2.27 0.51 19.72
CA ALA A 46 3.22 -0.51 20.11
C ALA A 46 2.74 -1.41 21.27
N GLN A 47 1.50 -1.24 21.75
CA GLN A 47 0.92 -1.96 22.89
C GLN A 47 1.79 -1.88 24.17
N GLN A 48 2.39 -0.72 24.42
CA GLN A 48 3.24 -0.50 25.58
C GLN A 48 2.42 -0.05 26.80
N HIS A 49 1.60 -0.94 27.38
CA HIS A 49 0.60 -0.61 28.41
C HIS A 49 1.14 0.22 29.58
N GLU A 50 2.31 -0.13 30.12
CA GLU A 50 2.93 0.62 31.22
C GLU A 50 3.31 2.06 30.82
N ILE A 51 3.76 2.25 29.57
CA ILE A 51 4.11 3.57 29.04
C ILE A 51 2.84 4.37 28.75
N ILE A 52 1.80 3.73 28.19
CA ILE A 52 0.49 4.36 27.92
C ILE A 52 -0.09 4.89 29.24
N ASP A 53 -0.11 4.04 30.27
CA ASP A 53 -0.63 4.38 31.59
C ASP A 53 0.11 5.59 32.20
N TYR A 54 1.45 5.54 32.17
CA TYR A 54 2.28 6.66 32.62
C TYR A 54 2.03 7.96 31.85
N LEU A 55 1.90 7.90 30.52
CA LEU A 55 1.69 9.08 29.70
C LEU A 55 0.31 9.70 29.95
N VAL A 56 -0.74 8.88 30.10
CA VAL A 56 -2.12 9.35 30.32
C VAL A 56 -2.31 9.82 31.76
N GLN A 57 -2.01 8.99 32.75
CA GLN A 57 -2.31 9.27 34.16
C GLN A 57 -1.33 10.25 34.80
N GLU A 58 -0.02 9.99 34.68
CA GLU A 58 1.00 10.79 35.38
C GLU A 58 1.38 12.06 34.61
N LYS A 59 1.43 11.98 33.27
CA LYS A 59 1.85 13.11 32.42
C LYS A 59 0.71 13.89 31.78
N ARG A 60 -0.53 13.38 31.83
CA ARG A 60 -1.71 14.04 31.24
C ARG A 60 -1.50 14.36 29.75
N ALA A 61 -0.97 13.39 29.00
CA ALA A 61 -0.87 13.48 27.55
C ALA A 61 -2.26 13.70 26.94
N ASP A 62 -2.31 14.48 25.87
CA ASP A 62 -3.56 14.79 25.18
C ASP A 62 -4.06 13.55 24.43
N VAL A 63 -5.09 12.91 24.98
CA VAL A 63 -5.73 11.71 24.42
C VAL A 63 -6.47 12.00 23.10
N ASN A 64 -6.79 13.27 22.83
CA ASN A 64 -7.51 13.71 21.63
C ASN A 64 -6.60 14.37 20.59
N GLY A 65 -5.34 14.68 20.92
CA GLY A 65 -4.50 15.56 20.11
C GLY A 65 -4.16 15.06 18.70
N ASN A 66 -4.51 13.82 18.35
CA ASN A 66 -4.44 13.32 16.97
C ASN A 66 -5.58 13.83 16.08
N SER A 67 -6.59 14.54 16.61
CA SER A 67 -7.79 14.96 15.88
C SER A 67 -7.59 16.08 14.86
N ASN A 68 -6.38 16.59 14.67
CA ASN A 68 -6.11 17.76 13.82
C ASN A 68 -5.14 17.50 12.65
N ILE A 69 -5.14 16.30 12.06
CA ILE A 69 -4.71 16.19 10.66
C ILE A 69 -5.92 16.50 9.79
N SER A 70 -6.10 17.76 9.43
CA SER A 70 -7.05 18.15 8.40
C SER A 70 -6.39 18.07 7.02
N ILE A 71 -7.09 17.39 6.11
CA ILE A 71 -7.08 17.58 4.65
C ILE A 71 -5.98 16.84 3.87
N HIS A 72 -6.21 15.53 3.64
CA HIS A 72 -6.24 14.93 2.28
C HIS A 72 -6.67 13.45 2.28
N CYS A 73 -6.82 12.81 3.43
CA CYS A 73 -7.28 11.43 3.58
C CYS A 73 -8.53 11.40 4.47
N GLY A 74 -9.63 10.82 3.98
CA GLY A 74 -10.94 10.80 4.64
C GLY A 74 -11.05 9.97 5.92
N SER A 75 -9.97 9.70 6.67
CA SER A 75 -10.08 9.11 8.01
C SER A 75 -9.03 9.69 8.98
N MET A 76 -9.49 10.43 9.99
CA MET A 76 -8.67 10.81 11.14
C MET A 76 -8.42 9.57 12.00
N THR A 77 -7.16 9.14 12.18
CA THR A 77 -6.84 8.01 13.07
C THR A 77 -6.53 8.53 14.48
N SER A 78 -7.54 8.52 15.36
CA SER A 78 -7.39 8.92 16.78
C SER A 78 -6.76 7.80 17.63
N CYS A 79 -6.36 8.11 18.87
CA CYS A 79 -5.92 7.10 19.85
C CYS A 79 -7.00 6.03 20.09
N VAL A 80 -8.29 6.43 20.05
CA VAL A 80 -9.43 5.52 20.18
C VAL A 80 -9.54 4.59 18.96
N HIS A 81 -9.31 5.11 17.74
CA HIS A 81 -9.28 4.28 16.53
C HIS A 81 -8.21 3.18 16.63
N GLU A 82 -7.01 3.54 17.09
CA GLU A 82 -5.92 2.58 17.20
C GLU A 82 -6.19 1.52 18.28
N ALA A 83 -6.68 1.93 19.45
CA ALA A 83 -7.08 0.98 20.51
C ALA A 83 -8.18 0.00 20.03
N LEU A 84 -9.16 0.48 19.26
CA LEU A 84 -10.21 -0.36 18.67
C LEU A 84 -9.64 -1.38 17.66
N ARG A 85 -8.74 -0.94 16.76
CA ARG A 85 -8.09 -1.82 15.77
C ARG A 85 -7.26 -2.93 16.39
N GLN A 86 -6.64 -2.65 17.53
CA GLN A 86 -5.80 -3.61 18.25
C GLN A 86 -6.59 -4.51 19.19
N HIS A 87 -7.90 -4.26 19.33
CA HIS A 87 -8.76 -4.90 20.32
C HIS A 87 -8.29 -4.69 21.77
N ASP A 88 -7.64 -3.56 22.05
CA ASP A 88 -7.08 -3.23 23.36
C ASP A 88 -8.13 -2.55 24.25
N GLN A 89 -8.85 -3.36 25.02
CA GLN A 89 -9.87 -2.91 25.95
C GLN A 89 -9.29 -2.03 27.08
N LEU A 90 -8.10 -2.36 27.59
CA LEU A 90 -7.51 -1.65 28.73
C LEU A 90 -7.18 -0.21 28.33
N THR A 91 -6.48 -0.07 27.20
CA THR A 91 -6.15 1.24 26.64
C THR A 91 -7.40 2.00 26.25
N LEU A 92 -8.41 1.35 25.65
CA LEU A 92 -9.67 2.00 25.31
C LEU A 92 -10.35 2.59 26.55
N CYS A 93 -10.53 1.81 27.63
CA CYS A 93 -11.14 2.29 28.87
C CYS A 93 -10.35 3.47 29.45
N LEU A 94 -9.02 3.34 29.51
CA LEU A 94 -8.15 4.38 30.03
C LEU A 94 -8.30 5.70 29.26
N LEU A 95 -8.33 5.66 27.92
CA LEU A 95 -8.53 6.83 27.08
C LEU A 95 -9.88 7.51 27.35
N LEU A 96 -10.94 6.71 27.47
CA LEU A 96 -12.30 7.20 27.70
C LEU A 96 -12.46 7.83 29.09
N GLU A 97 -11.90 7.21 30.12
CA GLU A 97 -11.85 7.78 31.49
C GLU A 97 -11.14 9.14 31.52
N HIS A 98 -10.21 9.37 30.59
CA HIS A 98 -9.44 10.61 30.47
C HIS A 98 -9.98 11.56 29.38
N GLY A 99 -11.24 11.38 28.97
CA GLY A 99 -11.96 12.33 28.12
C GLY A 99 -11.70 12.20 26.63
N ALA A 100 -11.32 11.01 26.15
CA ALA A 100 -11.23 10.76 24.72
C ALA A 100 -12.61 10.88 24.04
N LEU A 101 -12.65 11.64 22.94
CA LEU A 101 -13.87 11.87 22.18
C LEU A 101 -14.19 10.67 21.30
N ILE A 102 -15.44 10.22 21.36
CA ILE A 102 -15.98 9.17 20.48
C ILE A 102 -17.03 9.80 19.56
N ASP A 103 -17.04 9.40 18.29
CA ASP A 103 -18.07 9.72 17.30
C ASP A 103 -18.56 8.45 16.56
N GLN A 104 -19.41 8.63 15.55
CA GLN A 104 -20.03 7.53 14.80
C GLN A 104 -19.01 6.62 14.11
N SER A 105 -17.88 7.16 13.65
CA SER A 105 -16.84 6.38 12.95
C SER A 105 -16.26 5.28 13.84
N HIS A 106 -16.19 5.53 15.15
CA HIS A 106 -15.71 4.55 16.14
C HIS A 106 -16.69 3.40 16.33
N ILE A 107 -18.00 3.64 16.22
CA ILE A 107 -19.03 2.58 16.24
C ILE A 107 -18.90 1.70 15.01
N PHE A 108 -18.79 2.30 13.82
CA PHE A 108 -18.57 1.57 12.58
C PHE A 108 -17.28 0.74 12.65
N LEU A 109 -16.18 1.31 13.14
CA LEU A 109 -14.92 0.59 13.32
C LEU A 109 -15.03 -0.55 14.35
N ALA A 110 -15.67 -0.34 15.49
CA ALA A 110 -15.88 -1.40 16.48
C ALA A 110 -16.68 -2.58 15.87
N ILE A 111 -17.70 -2.27 15.05
CA ILE A 111 -18.45 -3.30 14.31
C ILE A 111 -17.53 -4.05 13.33
N ILE A 112 -16.70 -3.34 12.56
CA ILE A 112 -15.72 -3.94 11.64
C ILE A 112 -14.85 -4.96 12.38
N GLU A 113 -14.26 -4.52 13.48
CA GLU A 113 -13.33 -5.32 14.27
C GLU A 113 -14.01 -6.50 14.96
N CYS A 114 -15.27 -6.34 15.41
CA CYS A 114 -16.08 -7.46 15.89
C CYS A 114 -16.28 -8.53 14.80
N PHE A 115 -16.66 -8.15 13.58
CA PHE A 115 -16.80 -9.10 12.47
C PHE A 115 -15.47 -9.78 12.12
N ARG A 116 -14.35 -9.05 12.15
CA ARG A 116 -13.01 -9.62 11.92
C ARG A 116 -12.64 -10.68 12.97
N LEU A 117 -12.91 -10.44 14.25
CA LEU A 117 -12.65 -11.41 15.32
C LEU A 117 -13.49 -12.68 15.19
N LEU A 118 -14.75 -12.53 14.77
CA LEU A 118 -15.66 -13.65 14.58
C LEU A 118 -15.21 -14.60 13.48
N GLN A 119 -14.73 -14.05 12.36
CA GLN A 119 -14.13 -14.87 11.29
C GLN A 119 -12.92 -15.67 11.79
N LYS A 120 -12.19 -15.16 12.78
CA LYS A 120 -11.04 -15.83 13.41
C LYS A 120 -11.43 -16.80 14.55
N LYS A 121 -12.74 -17.03 14.80
CA LYS A 121 -13.26 -17.80 15.95
C LYS A 121 -12.75 -17.31 17.31
N ALA A 122 -12.34 -16.03 17.39
CA ALA A 122 -12.00 -15.40 18.65
C ALA A 122 -13.28 -14.86 19.31
N LEU A 123 -13.36 -14.93 20.65
CA LEU A 123 -14.46 -14.31 21.38
C LEU A 123 -14.44 -12.80 21.11
N PRO A 124 -15.54 -12.20 20.61
CA PRO A 124 -15.57 -10.77 20.38
C PRO A 124 -15.47 -10.04 21.73
N PHE A 125 -14.45 -9.21 21.88
CA PHE A 125 -14.29 -8.34 23.04
C PHE A 125 -15.41 -7.31 23.10
N ASN A 126 -15.75 -6.85 24.31
CA ASN A 126 -16.90 -5.99 24.54
C ASN A 126 -16.67 -4.51 24.18
N LEU A 127 -15.86 -4.24 23.15
CA LEU A 127 -15.45 -2.91 22.71
C LEU A 127 -16.66 -2.03 22.37
N LEU A 128 -17.67 -2.62 21.72
CA LEU A 128 -18.87 -1.89 21.36
C LEU A 128 -19.71 -1.52 22.59
N ASP A 129 -19.87 -2.42 23.57
CA ASP A 129 -20.57 -2.05 24.81
C ASP A 129 -19.79 -0.98 25.58
N ILE A 130 -18.45 -0.97 25.54
CA ILE A 130 -17.64 0.09 26.17
C ILE A 130 -17.96 1.45 25.53
N LEU A 131 -17.98 1.54 24.20
CA LEU A 131 -18.32 2.78 23.49
C LEU A 131 -19.76 3.23 23.80
N ILE A 132 -20.72 2.30 23.76
CA ILE A 132 -22.14 2.59 24.03
C ILE A 132 -22.35 3.01 25.49
N THR A 133 -21.68 2.35 26.44
CA THR A 133 -21.78 2.69 27.86
C THR A 133 -21.23 4.08 28.12
N HIS A 134 -20.13 4.45 27.46
CA HIS A 134 -19.51 5.75 27.61
C HIS A 134 -20.30 6.88 26.92
N ARG A 135 -20.90 6.62 25.75
CA ARG A 135 -21.75 7.60 25.04
C ARG A 135 -23.06 6.95 24.52
N PRO A 136 -24.09 6.76 25.38
CA PRO A 136 -25.32 6.05 25.01
C PRO A 136 -26.09 6.66 23.83
N LYS A 137 -26.10 7.99 23.72
CA LYS A 137 -26.81 8.72 22.65
C LYS A 137 -26.14 8.59 21.27
N LEU A 138 -24.93 8.03 21.20
CA LEU A 138 -24.18 7.95 19.95
C LEU A 138 -24.90 7.11 18.89
N LEU A 139 -25.65 6.09 19.31
CA LEU A 139 -26.46 5.26 18.41
C LEU A 139 -27.64 6.02 17.81
N ASP A 140 -28.23 6.96 18.55
CA ASP A 140 -29.35 7.78 18.07
C ASP A 140 -28.91 8.79 17.01
N GLU A 141 -27.62 9.15 17.01
CA GLU A 141 -27.04 10.06 16.02
C GLU A 141 -26.80 9.36 14.67
N ILE A 142 -26.69 8.01 14.66
CA ILE A 142 -26.44 7.24 13.45
C ILE A 142 -27.76 6.98 12.71
N GLU A 143 -27.80 7.28 11.42
CA GLU A 143 -28.96 6.95 10.58
C GLU A 143 -29.15 5.42 10.55
N ARG A 144 -30.27 4.93 11.09
CA ARG A 144 -30.54 3.49 11.21
C ARG A 144 -30.40 2.76 9.87
N SER A 145 -30.91 3.33 8.78
CA SER A 145 -30.79 2.78 7.42
C SER A 145 -29.32 2.52 7.01
N LYS A 146 -28.41 3.43 7.35
CA LYS A 146 -26.97 3.31 7.08
C LYS A 146 -26.33 2.24 7.95
N LEU A 147 -26.65 2.20 9.24
CA LEU A 147 -26.15 1.18 10.16
C LEU A 147 -26.63 -0.24 9.75
N THR A 148 -27.91 -0.38 9.41
CA THR A 148 -28.50 -1.62 8.91
C THR A 148 -27.82 -2.07 7.62
N SER A 149 -27.68 -1.18 6.63
CA SER A 149 -27.03 -1.51 5.36
C SER A 149 -25.56 -1.89 5.55
N PHE A 150 -24.85 -1.21 6.44
CA PHE A 150 -23.45 -1.50 6.76
C PHE A 150 -23.27 -2.88 7.42
N ILE A 151 -24.15 -3.24 8.36
CA ILE A 151 -24.13 -4.55 9.03
C ILE A 151 -24.58 -5.65 8.05
N ALA A 152 -25.63 -5.42 7.26
CA ALA A 152 -26.12 -6.37 6.25
C ALA A 152 -25.02 -6.75 5.25
N ARG A 153 -24.27 -5.75 4.75
CA ARG A 153 -23.14 -5.95 3.82
C ARG A 153 -22.05 -6.85 4.41
N ARG A 154 -21.81 -6.83 5.73
CA ARG A 154 -20.81 -7.69 6.38
C ARG A 154 -21.32 -9.08 6.72
N MET A 155 -22.63 -9.23 6.90
CA MET A 155 -23.23 -10.54 7.18
C MET A 155 -23.25 -11.49 5.97
N GLN A 156 -23.28 -10.96 4.74
CA GLN A 156 -23.36 -11.76 3.50
C GLN A 156 -22.15 -12.70 3.28
N TYR A 157 -21.09 -12.59 4.08
CA TYR A 157 -19.84 -13.35 3.95
C TYR A 157 -19.59 -14.40 5.04
N SER A 158 -20.56 -14.64 5.94
CA SER A 158 -20.45 -15.69 6.95
C SER A 158 -21.67 -16.59 6.84
N SER A 159 -21.46 -17.89 6.65
CA SER A 159 -22.55 -18.86 6.64
C SER A 159 -23.40 -18.68 7.91
N GLU A 160 -24.72 -18.64 7.75
CA GLU A 160 -25.68 -18.35 8.82
C GLU A 160 -25.48 -19.22 10.08
N ALA A 161 -24.83 -20.38 9.92
CA ALA A 161 -24.53 -21.35 10.98
C ALA A 161 -23.37 -20.97 11.93
N ALA A 162 -22.63 -19.87 11.71
CA ALA A 162 -21.39 -19.57 12.44
C ALA A 162 -21.45 -18.40 13.44
N TYR A 163 -22.59 -17.69 13.57
CA TYR A 163 -22.66 -16.58 14.52
C TYR A 163 -22.90 -17.09 15.95
N SER A 164 -21.94 -16.84 16.84
CA SER A 164 -22.12 -17.02 18.28
C SER A 164 -23.36 -16.24 18.77
N MET A 165 -24.11 -16.81 19.73
CA MET A 165 -25.23 -16.16 20.43
C MET A 165 -24.89 -14.73 20.92
N SER A 166 -23.62 -14.45 21.23
CA SER A 166 -23.14 -13.12 21.63
C SER A 166 -23.25 -12.06 20.53
N VAL A 167 -23.10 -12.45 19.26
CA VAL A 167 -23.14 -11.55 18.10
C VAL A 167 -24.57 -11.15 17.79
N VAL A 168 -25.46 -12.13 17.78
CA VAL A 168 -26.90 -11.92 17.62
C VAL A 168 -27.42 -11.02 18.76
N ALA A 169 -26.96 -11.25 20.00
CA ALA A 169 -27.31 -10.39 21.13
C ALA A 169 -26.75 -8.95 20.99
N LEU A 170 -25.51 -8.79 20.52
CA LEU A 170 -24.90 -7.47 20.31
C LEU A 170 -25.61 -6.70 19.18
N LEU A 171 -25.91 -7.37 18.07
CA LEU A 171 -26.59 -6.78 16.92
C LEU A 171 -28.05 -6.46 17.21
N ASN A 172 -28.73 -7.26 18.04
CA ASN A 172 -30.06 -6.95 18.56
C ASN A 172 -30.09 -5.65 19.38
N LYS A 173 -28.96 -5.22 19.97
CA LYS A 173 -28.88 -3.90 20.63
C LYS A 173 -28.78 -2.75 19.62
N LEU A 174 -28.33 -3.01 18.38
CA LEU A 174 -28.03 -1.99 17.37
C LEU A 174 -29.13 -1.84 16.31
N ILE A 175 -29.77 -2.95 15.93
CA ILE A 175 -30.77 -3.00 14.85
C ILE A 175 -31.82 -4.07 15.15
N ASN A 176 -33.04 -3.90 14.62
CA ASN A 176 -34.01 -4.98 14.56
C ASN A 176 -33.56 -6.03 13.51
N LEU A 177 -33.37 -7.28 13.92
CA LEU A 177 -32.95 -8.37 13.03
C LEU A 177 -33.95 -8.66 11.91
N ASP A 178 -35.23 -8.32 12.08
CA ASP A 178 -36.23 -8.48 11.03
C ASP A 178 -35.99 -7.53 9.84
N ASP A 179 -35.39 -6.36 10.07
CA ASP A 179 -34.98 -5.44 9.00
C ASP A 179 -33.79 -6.00 8.20
N LEU A 180 -32.89 -6.76 8.85
CA LEU A 180 -31.75 -7.40 8.20
C LEU A 180 -32.18 -8.56 7.29
N ARG A 181 -33.20 -9.33 7.69
CA ARG A 181 -33.77 -10.45 6.91
C ARG A 181 -34.37 -10.02 5.57
N SER A 182 -34.86 -8.78 5.49
CA SER A 182 -35.41 -8.22 4.23
C SER A 182 -34.32 -7.71 3.27
N LEU A 183 -33.11 -7.45 3.77
CA LEU A 183 -31.95 -6.95 3.01
C LEU A 183 -30.94 -8.06 2.66
N SER A 184 -30.94 -9.17 3.39
CA SER A 184 -30.22 -10.39 3.01
C SER A 184 -30.87 -11.01 1.78
N ARG A 185 -30.28 -10.80 0.60
CA ARG A 185 -30.52 -11.72 -0.52
C ARG A 185 -30.14 -13.13 -0.06
N PRO A 186 -30.95 -14.15 -0.36
CA PRO A 186 -30.65 -15.51 0.06
C PRO A 186 -29.29 -15.90 -0.52
N TYR A 187 -28.42 -16.40 0.37
CA TYR A 187 -27.25 -17.18 -0.02
C TYR A 187 -27.78 -18.40 -0.78
N PHE A 188 -27.59 -18.40 -2.09
CA PHE A 188 -27.95 -19.50 -2.97
C PHE A 188 -26.94 -20.64 -2.74
N ASP A 189 -27.43 -21.80 -2.29
CA ASP A 189 -26.65 -23.03 -2.26
C ASP A 189 -26.49 -23.52 -3.71
N PRO A 190 -25.29 -23.47 -4.32
CA PRO A 190 -25.17 -23.71 -5.73
C PRO A 190 -25.19 -25.19 -6.05
N THR A 191 -25.96 -25.55 -7.07
CA THR A 191 -25.90 -26.89 -7.68
C THR A 191 -24.53 -27.11 -8.36
N PRO A 192 -24.09 -28.35 -8.63
CA PRO A 192 -22.71 -28.66 -9.05
C PRO A 192 -22.21 -27.91 -10.31
N THR A 193 -23.11 -27.44 -11.16
CA THR A 193 -22.84 -26.62 -12.35
C THR A 193 -22.54 -25.14 -12.04
N GLU A 194 -22.94 -24.61 -10.88
CA GLU A 194 -22.72 -23.22 -10.45
C GLU A 194 -21.38 -23.02 -9.72
N SER A 195 -20.64 -24.09 -9.40
CA SER A 195 -19.31 -24.02 -8.74
C SER A 195 -18.21 -23.27 -9.52
N ARG A 196 -18.52 -22.84 -10.75
CA ARG A 196 -17.60 -22.13 -11.67
C ARG A 196 -17.91 -20.64 -11.81
N ARG A 197 -18.94 -20.14 -11.13
CA ARG A 197 -19.31 -18.72 -11.12
C ARG A 197 -18.99 -18.09 -9.80
N HIS A 198 -18.23 -17.01 -9.86
CA HIS A 198 -17.78 -16.23 -8.71
C HIS A 198 -18.33 -14.82 -8.78
N TYR A 199 -18.43 -14.16 -7.63
CA TYR A 199 -18.94 -12.80 -7.52
C TYR A 199 -18.03 -11.97 -6.61
N ALA A 200 -17.75 -10.75 -7.04
CA ALA A 200 -17.05 -9.75 -6.24
C ALA A 200 -17.54 -8.35 -6.61
N LYS A 201 -17.36 -7.37 -5.73
CA LYS A 201 -17.61 -5.97 -6.12
C LYS A 201 -16.56 -5.48 -7.11
N VAL A 202 -15.30 -5.80 -6.85
CA VAL A 202 -14.17 -5.37 -7.70
C VAL A 202 -13.31 -6.56 -8.07
N ALA A 203 -13.11 -6.79 -9.37
CA ALA A 203 -12.10 -7.73 -9.85
C ALA A 203 -10.80 -6.98 -10.15
N ILE A 204 -9.69 -7.45 -9.58
CA ILE A 204 -8.36 -6.86 -9.74
C ILE A 204 -7.52 -7.84 -10.56
N ILE A 205 -7.10 -7.44 -11.75
CA ILE A 205 -6.31 -8.31 -12.64
C ILE A 205 -4.84 -7.93 -12.49
N GLY A 206 -4.07 -8.73 -11.76
CA GLY A 206 -2.64 -8.57 -11.51
C GLY A 206 -2.29 -8.33 -10.03
N ALA A 207 -1.40 -9.15 -9.47
CA ALA A 207 -0.88 -9.05 -8.09
C ALA A 207 0.46 -8.30 -8.02
N GLY A 208 0.63 -7.25 -8.82
CA GLY A 208 1.72 -6.30 -8.69
C GLY A 208 1.48 -5.27 -7.56
N PRO A 209 2.37 -4.28 -7.38
CA PRO A 209 2.22 -3.27 -6.34
C PRO A 209 0.88 -2.51 -6.39
N ALA A 210 0.41 -2.15 -7.58
CA ALA A 210 -0.90 -1.50 -7.77
C ALA A 210 -2.06 -2.37 -7.28
N GLY A 211 -2.14 -3.62 -7.78
CA GLY A 211 -3.28 -4.49 -7.50
C GLY A 211 -3.36 -4.94 -6.04
N LEU A 212 -2.23 -5.31 -5.44
CA LEU A 212 -2.20 -5.72 -4.03
C LEU A 212 -2.47 -4.53 -3.10
N MET A 213 -1.96 -3.34 -3.41
CA MET A 213 -2.25 -2.15 -2.63
C MET A 213 -3.74 -1.78 -2.74
N LEU A 214 -4.31 -1.81 -3.95
CA LEU A 214 -5.74 -1.57 -4.16
C LEU A 214 -6.59 -2.56 -3.35
N ALA A 215 -6.27 -3.86 -3.43
CA ALA A 215 -6.96 -4.89 -2.65
C ALA A 215 -6.92 -4.60 -1.14
N ALA A 216 -5.76 -4.19 -0.61
CA ALA A 216 -5.60 -3.88 0.81
C ALA A 216 -6.42 -2.65 1.23
N LEU A 217 -6.51 -1.63 0.37
CA LEU A 217 -7.31 -0.43 0.61
C LEU A 217 -8.82 -0.72 0.55
N LEU A 218 -9.26 -1.52 -0.42
CA LEU A 218 -10.65 -1.95 -0.54
C LEU A 218 -11.07 -2.82 0.64
N ALA A 219 -10.23 -3.78 1.05
CA ALA A 219 -10.47 -4.64 2.21
C ALA A 219 -10.71 -3.82 3.49
N ARG A 220 -9.88 -2.80 3.74
CA ARG A 220 -10.05 -1.89 4.88
C ARG A 220 -11.35 -1.10 4.84
N SER A 221 -11.83 -0.79 3.63
CA SER A 221 -13.07 -0.07 3.41
C SER A 221 -14.30 -1.01 3.40
N GLY A 222 -14.09 -2.32 3.59
CA GLY A 222 -15.17 -3.31 3.52
C GLY A 222 -15.75 -3.49 2.11
N ILE A 223 -14.94 -3.28 1.08
CA ILE A 223 -15.31 -3.53 -0.32
C ILE A 223 -14.64 -4.82 -0.78
N ASP A 224 -15.47 -5.77 -1.19
CA ASP A 224 -15.03 -7.08 -1.62
C ASP A 224 -14.27 -7.03 -2.94
N SER A 225 -13.12 -7.67 -2.95
CA SER A 225 -12.32 -7.78 -4.16
C SER A 225 -11.68 -9.15 -4.31
N VAL A 226 -11.45 -9.53 -5.56
CA VAL A 226 -10.72 -10.74 -5.94
C VAL A 226 -9.53 -10.31 -6.79
N VAL A 227 -8.33 -10.76 -6.42
CA VAL A 227 -7.11 -10.56 -7.20
C VAL A 227 -6.85 -11.81 -8.04
N LEU A 228 -6.71 -11.64 -9.36
CA LEU A 228 -6.36 -12.70 -10.30
C LEU A 228 -4.93 -12.46 -10.80
N GLU A 229 -4.05 -13.43 -10.61
CA GLU A 229 -2.65 -13.36 -11.01
C GLU A 229 -2.25 -14.59 -11.80
N ARG A 230 -1.62 -14.36 -12.96
CA ARG A 230 -1.18 -15.42 -13.87
C ARG A 230 0.00 -16.22 -13.35
N HIS A 231 0.86 -15.59 -12.56
CA HIS A 231 2.02 -16.25 -12.00
C HIS A 231 1.70 -16.93 -10.67
N SER A 232 2.57 -17.85 -10.27
CA SER A 232 2.49 -18.45 -8.94
C SER A 232 2.80 -17.42 -7.86
N ARG A 233 2.28 -17.64 -6.66
CA ARG A 233 2.61 -16.80 -5.49
C ARG A 233 4.13 -16.68 -5.28
N SER A 234 4.83 -17.82 -5.35
CA SER A 234 6.29 -17.86 -5.20
C SER A 234 7.00 -17.00 -6.23
N TYR A 235 6.55 -16.99 -7.49
CA TYR A 235 7.11 -16.10 -8.50
C TYR A 235 6.91 -14.62 -8.13
N VAL A 236 5.70 -14.24 -7.72
CA VAL A 236 5.36 -12.86 -7.35
C VAL A 236 6.20 -12.39 -6.16
N GLU A 237 6.30 -13.21 -5.11
CA GLU A 237 7.04 -12.90 -3.88
C GLU A 237 8.56 -12.82 -4.06
N ASN A 238 9.12 -13.37 -5.15
CA ASN A 238 10.56 -13.38 -5.42
C ASN A 238 10.98 -12.46 -6.59
N ASN A 239 10.03 -11.81 -7.26
CA ASN A 239 10.30 -10.96 -8.41
C ASN A 239 10.95 -9.63 -8.00
N THR A 240 12.28 -9.57 -8.09
CA THR A 240 13.07 -8.40 -7.69
C THR A 240 13.09 -7.34 -8.81
N ARG A 241 12.48 -6.17 -8.56
CA ARG A 241 12.45 -5.04 -9.50
C ARG A 241 12.78 -3.70 -8.82
N ALA A 242 11.77 -2.90 -8.48
CA ALA A 242 11.95 -1.63 -7.79
C ALA A 242 12.52 -1.82 -6.38
N GLY A 243 13.14 -0.79 -5.82
CA GLY A 243 13.77 -0.88 -4.49
C GLY A 243 13.80 0.41 -3.69
N VAL A 244 13.12 1.46 -4.12
CA VAL A 244 13.06 2.75 -3.41
C VAL A 244 11.60 3.12 -3.22
N LEU A 245 11.21 3.36 -1.96
CA LEU A 245 9.90 3.82 -1.57
C LEU A 245 9.96 5.29 -1.19
N GLU A 246 8.98 6.05 -1.67
CA GLU A 246 8.72 7.41 -1.21
C GLU A 246 7.94 7.38 0.10
N GLN A 247 8.03 8.47 0.86
CA GLN A 247 7.31 8.62 2.13
C GLN A 247 5.81 8.29 1.99
N SER A 248 5.14 8.75 0.93
CA SER A 248 3.72 8.46 0.73
C SER A 248 3.41 6.96 0.58
N THR A 249 4.32 6.19 -0.01
CA THR A 249 4.17 4.74 -0.16
C THR A 249 4.42 4.04 1.18
N VAL A 250 5.40 4.52 1.95
CA VAL A 250 5.65 4.04 3.32
C VAL A 250 4.44 4.29 4.21
N ASP A 251 3.91 5.52 4.18
CA ASP A 251 2.73 5.93 4.94
C ASP A 251 1.51 5.09 4.55
N LEU A 252 1.41 4.73 3.27
CA LEU A 252 0.31 3.92 2.77
C LEU A 252 0.41 2.45 3.18
N LEU A 253 1.61 1.86 3.11
CA LEU A 253 1.87 0.52 3.66
C LEU A 253 1.56 0.49 5.15
N ASP A 254 1.91 1.57 5.84
CA ASP A 254 1.62 1.75 7.25
C ASP A 254 0.13 1.86 7.52
N GLU A 255 -0.58 2.63 6.72
CA GLU A 255 -2.02 2.76 6.80
C GLU A 255 -2.69 1.41 6.64
N VAL A 256 -2.24 0.56 5.71
CA VAL A 256 -2.79 -0.78 5.50
C VAL A 256 -2.26 -1.87 6.44
N ASN A 257 -1.47 -1.49 7.44
CA ASN A 257 -0.84 -2.38 8.43
C ASN A 257 0.11 -3.42 7.79
N ALA A 258 0.73 -3.10 6.67
CA ALA A 258 1.72 -3.94 5.96
C ALA A 258 3.14 -3.34 6.05
N SER A 259 3.45 -2.60 7.11
CA SER A 259 4.71 -1.85 7.27
C SER A 259 5.66 -2.42 8.33
N GLU A 260 5.28 -3.49 9.04
CA GLU A 260 6.05 -3.99 10.19
C GLU A 260 7.49 -4.35 9.81
N ARG A 261 7.65 -5.19 8.77
CA ARG A 261 8.95 -5.57 8.25
C ARG A 261 9.70 -4.38 7.64
N LEU A 262 8.99 -3.51 6.91
CA LEU A 262 9.55 -2.28 6.34
C LEU A 262 10.23 -1.42 7.41
N PHE A 263 9.60 -1.21 8.58
CA PHE A 263 10.22 -0.40 9.63
C PHE A 263 11.40 -1.07 10.34
N LYS A 264 11.49 -2.40 10.28
CA LYS A 264 12.59 -3.16 10.86
C LYS A 264 13.79 -3.27 9.92
N GLU A 265 13.53 -3.44 8.62
CA GLU A 265 14.55 -3.83 7.64
C GLU A 265 14.81 -2.75 6.57
N GLY A 266 13.89 -1.80 6.40
CA GLY A 266 14.04 -0.71 5.45
C GLY A 266 15.18 0.23 5.81
N ILE A 267 15.99 0.59 4.81
CA ILE A 267 17.12 1.51 5.02
C ILE A 267 16.65 2.92 4.69
N VAL A 268 16.52 3.75 5.72
CA VAL A 268 16.15 5.16 5.56
C VAL A 268 17.30 5.93 4.92
N GLN A 269 16.98 6.75 3.92
CA GLN A 269 17.91 7.58 3.18
C GLN A 269 17.56 9.04 3.43
N SER A 270 18.40 9.70 4.23
CA SER A 270 18.22 11.13 4.55
C SER A 270 18.75 12.06 3.48
N ARG A 271 19.62 11.55 2.59
CA ARG A 271 20.22 12.31 1.51
C ARG A 271 20.29 11.46 0.24
N VAL A 272 20.44 12.13 -0.89
CA VAL A 272 20.77 11.51 -2.18
C VAL A 272 22.00 12.22 -2.74
N ASN A 273 22.97 11.44 -3.22
CA ASN A 273 24.22 11.96 -3.76
C ASN A 273 24.13 12.05 -5.28
N PHE A 274 24.56 13.19 -5.81
CA PHE A 274 24.76 13.41 -7.24
C PHE A 274 26.24 13.67 -7.48
N GLN A 275 26.83 12.88 -8.36
CA GLN A 275 28.23 13.00 -8.76
C GLN A 275 28.31 13.45 -10.21
N PHE A 276 29.08 14.49 -10.47
CA PHE A 276 29.38 14.96 -11.82
C PHE A 276 30.89 14.99 -12.00
N ASP A 277 31.41 14.13 -12.89
CA ASP A 277 32.85 13.97 -13.14
C ASP A 277 33.68 13.75 -11.85
N GLY A 278 33.07 13.07 -10.87
CA GLY A 278 33.67 12.74 -9.57
C GLY A 278 33.45 13.78 -8.46
N GLU A 279 32.93 14.96 -8.78
CA GLU A 279 32.52 15.95 -7.76
C GLU A 279 31.16 15.57 -7.16
N ASN A 280 31.07 15.48 -5.83
CA ASN A 280 29.88 14.99 -5.15
C ASN A 280 29.07 16.13 -4.50
N THR A 281 27.80 16.24 -4.87
CA THR A 281 26.81 17.11 -4.22
C THR A 281 25.74 16.25 -3.56
N ALA A 282 25.60 16.36 -2.25
CA ALA A 282 24.63 15.60 -1.47
C ALA A 282 23.39 16.44 -1.15
N ILE A 283 22.24 16.07 -1.67
CA ILE A 283 20.95 16.74 -1.42
C ILE A 283 20.34 16.22 -0.12
N PRO A 284 20.15 17.05 0.92
CA PRO A 284 19.61 16.62 2.20
C PRO A 284 18.09 16.52 2.16
N VAL A 285 17.58 15.41 1.59
CA VAL A 285 16.15 15.14 1.38
C VAL A 285 15.33 15.38 2.64
N THR A 286 15.73 14.83 3.79
CA THR A 286 14.97 14.95 5.04
C THR A 286 14.85 16.40 5.51
N GLU A 287 15.89 17.20 5.35
CA GLU A 287 15.89 18.60 5.79
C GLU A 287 14.97 19.45 4.88
N ILE A 288 15.11 19.34 3.56
CA ILE A 288 14.35 20.17 2.60
C ILE A 288 12.89 19.76 2.48
N THR A 289 12.54 18.54 2.90
CA THR A 289 11.16 18.02 2.88
C THR A 289 10.49 18.01 4.25
N GLN A 290 11.07 18.68 5.25
CA GLN A 290 10.52 18.80 6.60
C GLN A 290 10.28 17.43 7.28
N GLY A 291 11.24 16.52 7.16
CA GLY A 291 11.24 15.23 7.86
C GLY A 291 10.85 14.02 7.00
N LYS A 292 10.51 14.20 5.72
CA LYS A 292 10.21 13.07 4.81
C LYS A 292 11.49 12.43 4.31
N SER A 293 11.47 11.13 4.09
CA SER A 293 12.66 10.40 3.64
C SER A 293 12.35 9.44 2.51
N LEU A 294 13.39 8.98 1.83
CA LEU A 294 13.31 7.81 0.96
C LEU A 294 13.64 6.58 1.79
N VAL A 295 13.02 5.44 1.48
CA VAL A 295 13.33 4.16 2.15
C VAL A 295 13.73 3.15 1.08
N ILE A 296 14.93 2.59 1.23
CA ILE A 296 15.34 1.44 0.42
C ILE A 296 14.64 0.22 0.99
N TYR A 297 13.71 -0.30 0.20
CA TYR A 297 12.97 -1.52 0.51
C TYR A 297 12.55 -2.16 -0.81
N GLY A 298 12.99 -3.39 -1.03
CA GLY A 298 12.77 -4.12 -2.27
C GLY A 298 11.28 -4.34 -2.54
N GLN A 299 10.86 -4.21 -3.80
CA GLN A 299 9.48 -4.49 -4.22
C GLN A 299 9.02 -5.87 -3.76
N GLN A 300 9.89 -6.89 -3.84
CA GLN A 300 9.54 -8.24 -3.43
C GLN A 300 9.08 -8.31 -1.96
N TYR A 301 9.65 -7.49 -1.08
CA TYR A 301 9.22 -7.43 0.31
C TYR A 301 7.88 -6.69 0.47
N VAL A 302 7.66 -5.61 -0.29
CA VAL A 302 6.35 -4.94 -0.36
C VAL A 302 5.25 -5.93 -0.78
N LEU A 303 5.52 -6.76 -1.80
CA LEU A 303 4.57 -7.76 -2.27
C LEU A 303 4.34 -8.84 -1.21
N GLN A 304 5.40 -9.35 -0.55
CA GLN A 304 5.28 -10.31 0.54
C GLN A 304 4.42 -9.76 1.69
N ASP A 305 4.70 -8.53 2.14
CA ASP A 305 3.99 -7.89 3.25
C ASP A 305 2.50 -7.67 2.92
N LEU A 306 2.19 -7.23 1.69
CA LEU A 306 0.80 -7.05 1.25
C LEU A 306 0.07 -8.39 1.08
N ILE A 307 0.72 -9.41 0.50
CA ILE A 307 0.12 -10.75 0.34
C ILE A 307 -0.17 -11.35 1.72
N GLU A 308 0.80 -11.30 2.63
CA GLU A 308 0.65 -11.77 4.00
C GLU A 308 -0.51 -11.04 4.68
N LYS A 309 -0.56 -9.71 4.58
CA LYS A 309 -1.63 -8.88 5.14
C LYS A 309 -3.01 -9.23 4.60
N LEU A 310 -3.12 -9.47 3.30
CA LEU A 310 -4.38 -9.81 2.62
C LEU A 310 -4.86 -11.21 3.00
N ILE A 311 -3.94 -12.18 3.12
CA ILE A 311 -4.26 -13.53 3.61
C ILE A 311 -4.74 -13.49 5.07
N GLN A 312 -4.07 -12.71 5.93
CA GLN A 312 -4.49 -12.52 7.33
C GLN A 312 -5.87 -11.86 7.47
N ASP A 313 -6.30 -11.10 6.46
CA ASP A 313 -7.64 -10.50 6.33
C ASP A 313 -8.64 -11.37 5.56
N ASN A 314 -8.29 -12.63 5.27
CA ASN A 314 -9.12 -13.57 4.50
C ASN A 314 -9.55 -13.04 3.12
N GLN A 315 -8.71 -12.21 2.49
CA GLN A 315 -8.99 -11.67 1.16
C GLN A 315 -8.68 -12.69 0.06
N GLN A 316 -9.37 -12.59 -1.06
CA GLN A 316 -9.29 -13.56 -2.15
C GLN A 316 -8.14 -13.23 -3.11
N LEU A 317 -7.06 -14.03 -3.03
CA LEU A 317 -5.91 -13.97 -3.93
C LEU A 317 -5.80 -15.26 -4.74
N TRP A 318 -6.04 -15.20 -6.05
CA TRP A 318 -5.99 -16.35 -6.94
C TRP A 318 -4.77 -16.26 -7.85
N PHE A 319 -3.81 -17.14 -7.60
CA PHE A 319 -2.58 -17.28 -8.38
C PHE A 319 -2.69 -18.41 -9.41
N ASN A 320 -1.78 -18.44 -10.38
CA ASN A 320 -1.78 -19.38 -11.50
C ASN A 320 -3.06 -19.30 -12.34
N ILE A 321 -3.48 -18.09 -12.69
CA ILE A 321 -4.68 -17.83 -13.50
C ILE A 321 -4.30 -17.52 -14.95
N ASP A 322 -4.65 -18.44 -15.84
CA ASP A 322 -4.44 -18.33 -17.27
C ASP A 322 -5.65 -17.69 -17.99
N SER A 323 -5.40 -17.22 -19.21
CA SER A 323 -6.44 -16.89 -20.20
C SER A 323 -7.51 -15.89 -19.72
N VAL A 324 -7.13 -14.94 -18.84
CA VAL A 324 -8.03 -13.89 -18.37
C VAL A 324 -8.55 -13.06 -19.54
N LYS A 325 -9.87 -12.99 -19.68
CA LYS A 325 -10.58 -12.23 -20.72
C LYS A 325 -11.77 -11.47 -20.13
N ILE A 326 -11.94 -10.21 -20.51
CA ILE A 326 -13.13 -9.44 -20.17
C ILE A 326 -14.19 -9.72 -21.24
N ASP A 327 -15.24 -10.44 -20.86
CA ASP A 327 -16.33 -10.78 -21.77
C ASP A 327 -17.19 -9.55 -22.07
N ARG A 328 -17.64 -9.41 -23.33
CA ARG A 328 -18.54 -8.34 -23.78
C ARG A 328 -18.10 -6.94 -23.30
N HIS A 329 -16.79 -6.67 -23.32
CA HIS A 329 -16.22 -5.41 -22.86
C HIS A 329 -16.84 -4.18 -23.55
N ASP A 330 -17.26 -4.32 -24.81
CA ASP A 330 -17.99 -3.33 -25.60
C ASP A 330 -19.39 -3.01 -25.06
N LYS A 331 -20.02 -3.95 -24.34
CA LYS A 331 -21.39 -3.85 -23.83
C LYS A 331 -21.50 -3.61 -22.33
N ILE A 332 -20.38 -3.41 -21.62
CA ILE A 332 -20.41 -3.12 -20.18
C ILE A 332 -21.29 -1.88 -19.92
N ASP A 333 -22.35 -2.03 -19.14
CA ASP A 333 -23.28 -0.96 -18.72
C ASP A 333 -24.05 -1.38 -17.46
N ASP A 334 -25.05 -0.61 -17.05
CA ASP A 334 -25.85 -0.90 -15.85
C ASP A 334 -26.70 -2.18 -15.97
N ASN A 335 -27.06 -2.60 -17.19
CA ASN A 335 -27.81 -3.83 -17.46
C ASN A 335 -26.88 -5.03 -17.74
N HIS A 336 -25.61 -4.77 -18.05
CA HIS A 336 -24.59 -5.77 -18.38
C HIS A 336 -23.33 -5.51 -17.56
N PRO A 337 -23.32 -5.91 -16.27
CA PRO A 337 -22.15 -5.74 -15.42
C PRO A 337 -20.95 -6.53 -15.98
N PRO A 338 -19.72 -6.07 -15.70
CA PRO A 338 -18.50 -6.76 -16.13
C PRO A 338 -18.46 -8.24 -15.72
N MET A 339 -17.94 -9.06 -16.64
CA MET A 339 -17.69 -10.48 -16.39
C MET A 339 -16.31 -10.84 -16.94
N ILE A 340 -15.53 -11.55 -16.13
CA ILE A 340 -14.20 -12.04 -16.48
C ILE A 340 -14.27 -13.54 -16.65
N ARG A 341 -13.79 -14.04 -17.79
CA ARG A 341 -13.53 -15.47 -18.00
C ARG A 341 -12.06 -15.75 -17.76
N PHE A 342 -11.78 -16.84 -17.07
CA PHE A 342 -10.41 -17.25 -16.76
C PHE A 342 -10.32 -18.76 -16.60
N ARG A 343 -9.10 -19.27 -16.53
CA ARG A 343 -8.83 -20.68 -16.28
C ARG A 343 -7.76 -20.82 -15.21
N ARG A 344 -7.91 -21.75 -14.27
CA ARG A 344 -6.80 -22.11 -13.37
C ARG A 344 -5.79 -22.97 -14.13
N HIS A 345 -4.51 -22.74 -13.93
CA HIS A 345 -3.44 -23.41 -14.68
C HIS A 345 -3.52 -24.95 -14.64
N ASP A 346 -4.04 -25.52 -13.56
CA ASP A 346 -4.19 -26.96 -13.33
C ASP A 346 -5.56 -27.52 -13.75
N GLN A 347 -6.45 -26.68 -14.28
CA GLN A 347 -7.80 -27.05 -14.68
C GLN A 347 -8.04 -26.70 -16.15
N ASN A 348 -8.78 -27.56 -16.85
CA ASN A 348 -9.16 -27.30 -18.23
C ASN A 348 -10.44 -26.47 -18.35
N ASP A 349 -11.23 -26.42 -17.29
CA ASP A 349 -12.53 -25.77 -17.27
C ASP A 349 -12.38 -24.25 -17.13
N GLU A 350 -13.15 -23.51 -17.93
CA GLU A 350 -13.28 -22.07 -17.83
C GLU A 350 -14.20 -21.70 -16.66
N GLU A 351 -13.78 -20.71 -15.87
CA GLU A 351 -14.52 -20.12 -14.76
C GLU A 351 -14.93 -18.68 -15.10
N GLU A 352 -16.01 -18.20 -14.48
CA GLU A 352 -16.57 -16.87 -14.66
C GLU A 352 -16.52 -16.09 -13.34
N LEU A 353 -16.04 -14.85 -13.36
CA LEU A 353 -16.12 -13.90 -12.25
C LEU A 353 -16.96 -12.70 -12.67
N HIS A 354 -18.10 -12.53 -12.02
CA HIS A 354 -18.97 -11.38 -12.16
C HIS A 354 -18.58 -10.29 -11.17
N CYS A 355 -18.54 -9.05 -11.63
CA CYS A 355 -18.23 -7.93 -10.75
C CYS A 355 -18.85 -6.60 -11.18
N ASP A 356 -18.87 -5.63 -10.27
CA ASP A 356 -19.34 -4.29 -10.58
C ASP A 356 -18.27 -3.51 -11.35
N PHE A 357 -17.00 -3.65 -10.97
CA PHE A 357 -15.86 -2.95 -11.58
C PHE A 357 -14.64 -3.84 -11.79
N ILE A 358 -13.82 -3.47 -12.77
CA ILE A 358 -12.53 -4.11 -13.05
C ILE A 358 -11.39 -3.10 -12.86
N ALA A 359 -10.39 -3.47 -12.08
CA ALA A 359 -9.12 -2.77 -11.97
C ALA A 359 -8.02 -3.56 -12.70
N GLY A 360 -7.61 -3.07 -13.86
CA GLY A 360 -6.52 -3.61 -14.66
C GLY A 360 -5.16 -3.21 -14.12
N CYS A 361 -4.52 -4.14 -13.42
CA CYS A 361 -3.19 -4.02 -12.83
C CYS A 361 -2.19 -5.00 -13.49
N ASP A 362 -2.43 -5.37 -14.75
CA ASP A 362 -1.82 -6.51 -15.47
C ASP A 362 -0.48 -6.17 -16.16
N GLY A 363 0.11 -5.03 -15.76
CA GLY A 363 1.47 -4.61 -16.06
C GLY A 363 1.67 -3.97 -17.44
N ALA A 364 2.93 -3.67 -17.78
CA ALA A 364 3.34 -2.91 -18.97
C ALA A 364 2.74 -3.41 -20.29
N ALA A 365 2.65 -4.73 -20.48
CA ALA A 365 2.06 -5.32 -21.67
C ALA A 365 0.51 -5.29 -21.66
N SER A 366 -0.09 -5.20 -20.47
CA SER A 366 -1.53 -5.22 -20.18
C SER A 366 -2.30 -6.11 -21.16
N PRO A 367 -2.05 -7.43 -21.13
CA PRO A 367 -2.52 -8.35 -22.16
C PRO A 367 -4.05 -8.53 -22.17
N CYS A 368 -4.75 -8.11 -21.12
CA CYS A 368 -6.20 -8.25 -21.04
C CYS A 368 -6.88 -6.89 -20.95
N CYS A 369 -6.50 -6.08 -19.96
CA CYS A 369 -7.27 -4.89 -19.59
C CYS A 369 -7.18 -3.79 -20.62
N ARG A 370 -5.96 -3.34 -20.97
CA ARG A 370 -5.79 -2.28 -21.98
C ARG A 370 -6.32 -2.70 -23.35
N GLN A 371 -6.17 -3.98 -23.72
CA GLN A 371 -6.70 -4.52 -24.98
C GLN A 371 -8.23 -4.58 -25.05
N SER A 372 -8.91 -4.53 -23.90
CA SER A 372 -10.38 -4.50 -23.82
C SER A 372 -10.96 -3.09 -23.97
N ILE A 373 -10.12 -2.05 -24.11
CA ILE A 373 -10.56 -0.70 -24.45
C ILE A 373 -10.51 -0.58 -25.98
N PRO A 374 -11.57 -0.07 -26.64
CA PRO A 374 -11.60 0.10 -28.08
C PRO A 374 -10.38 0.89 -28.58
N SER A 375 -9.68 0.35 -29.57
CA SER A 375 -8.40 0.88 -30.05
C SER A 375 -8.49 2.33 -30.55
N GLU A 376 -9.65 2.72 -31.05
CA GLU A 376 -9.96 4.05 -31.57
C GLU A 376 -10.08 5.11 -30.46
N LEU A 377 -10.31 4.69 -29.22
CA LEU A 377 -10.33 5.55 -28.04
C LEU A 377 -8.94 5.67 -27.41
N LEU A 378 -8.06 4.69 -27.67
CA LEU A 378 -6.74 4.63 -27.05
C LEU A 378 -5.75 5.55 -27.76
N GLN A 379 -5.10 6.40 -26.98
CA GLN A 379 -3.92 7.15 -27.36
C GLN A 379 -2.79 6.76 -26.42
N THR A 380 -1.67 6.29 -26.97
CA THR A 380 -0.47 6.02 -26.16
C THR A 380 0.67 6.92 -26.61
N ILE A 381 1.12 7.76 -25.69
CA ILE A 381 2.29 8.61 -25.86
C ILE A 381 3.49 7.78 -25.45
N HIS A 382 4.48 7.62 -26.33
CA HIS A 382 5.70 6.85 -26.07
C HIS A 382 6.94 7.72 -26.24
N HIS A 383 7.93 7.52 -25.36
CA HIS A 383 9.26 8.06 -25.54
C HIS A 383 10.29 6.96 -25.29
N LEU A 384 11.15 6.74 -26.29
CA LEU A 384 12.24 5.78 -26.26
C LEU A 384 13.56 6.52 -26.11
N TYR A 385 14.37 6.13 -25.13
CA TYR A 385 15.68 6.75 -24.92
C TYR A 385 16.74 6.07 -25.81
N PRO A 386 17.74 6.81 -26.31
CA PRO A 386 18.72 6.29 -27.26
C PRO A 386 19.80 5.39 -26.63
N PHE A 387 19.61 4.95 -25.38
CA PHE A 387 20.54 4.10 -24.63
C PHE A 387 19.78 3.11 -23.74
N ALA A 388 20.51 2.13 -23.21
CA ALA A 388 19.99 1.11 -22.31
C ALA A 388 20.74 1.12 -20.99
N TRP A 389 20.21 0.39 -20.01
CA TRP A 389 20.87 0.15 -18.72
C TRP A 389 21.29 -1.30 -18.57
N LEU A 390 22.57 -1.51 -18.24
CA LEU A 390 23.04 -2.76 -17.65
C LEU A 390 22.79 -2.71 -16.15
N SER A 391 21.79 -3.44 -15.68
CA SER A 391 21.57 -3.66 -14.25
C SER A 391 22.47 -4.78 -13.74
N ILE A 392 23.12 -4.56 -12.60
CA ILE A 392 23.96 -5.54 -11.92
C ILE A 392 23.53 -5.65 -10.45
N LEU A 393 23.25 -6.86 -9.98
CA LEU A 393 23.14 -7.15 -8.55
C LEU A 393 24.44 -7.80 -8.09
N ALA A 394 25.11 -7.22 -7.10
CA ALA A 394 26.36 -7.76 -6.57
C ALA A 394 26.36 -7.80 -5.04
N ASP A 395 26.95 -8.86 -4.50
CA ASP A 395 27.33 -8.93 -3.09
C ASP A 395 28.69 -8.23 -2.92
N THR A 396 28.62 -6.98 -2.47
CA THR A 396 29.77 -6.09 -2.25
C THR A 396 29.42 -5.08 -1.15
N PRO A 397 30.37 -4.67 -0.29
CA PRO A 397 30.12 -3.60 0.67
C PRO A 397 29.73 -2.28 -0.02
N PRO A 398 28.81 -1.50 0.56
CA PRO A 398 28.41 -0.21 0.01
C PRO A 398 29.59 0.75 -0.13
N SER A 399 29.63 1.47 -1.26
CA SER A 399 30.58 2.58 -1.51
C SER A 399 30.17 3.89 -0.81
N GLY A 400 29.16 3.80 0.05
CA GLY A 400 28.49 4.86 0.79
C GLY A 400 27.19 4.31 1.39
N THR A 401 26.69 4.92 2.46
CA THR A 401 25.41 4.53 3.09
C THR A 401 24.19 5.11 2.38
N GLU A 402 24.41 5.85 1.28
CA GLU A 402 23.41 6.62 0.57
C GLU A 402 23.34 6.26 -0.92
N LEU A 403 22.20 6.53 -1.55
CA LEU A 403 21.99 6.42 -2.99
C LEU A 403 22.90 7.41 -3.74
N ILE A 404 23.58 6.94 -4.80
CA ILE A 404 24.49 7.77 -5.61
C ILE A 404 24.08 7.69 -7.08
N TYR A 405 23.67 8.82 -7.64
CA TYR A 405 23.57 9.06 -9.07
C TYR A 405 24.89 9.65 -9.54
N ALA A 406 25.58 8.99 -10.48
CA ALA A 406 26.87 9.46 -10.97
C ALA A 406 26.84 9.62 -12.49
N HIS A 407 27.14 10.82 -12.95
CA HIS A 407 27.32 11.13 -14.36
C HIS A 407 28.78 11.48 -14.60
N HIS A 408 29.38 10.86 -15.61
CA HIS A 408 30.70 11.22 -16.10
C HIS A 408 30.61 11.62 -17.57
N SER A 409 31.14 12.78 -17.92
CA SER A 409 31.16 13.35 -19.27
C SER A 409 31.66 12.39 -20.37
N LYS A 410 32.69 11.58 -20.08
CA LYS A 410 33.29 10.63 -21.02
C LYS A 410 32.67 9.24 -20.96
N TYR A 411 32.36 8.75 -19.76
CA TYR A 411 31.95 7.36 -19.55
C TYR A 411 30.43 7.19 -19.45
N GLY A 412 29.65 8.25 -19.28
CA GLY A 412 28.20 8.22 -19.12
C GLY A 412 27.76 7.97 -17.68
N PHE A 413 26.50 7.54 -17.52
CA PHE A 413 25.83 7.42 -16.23
C PHE A 413 26.06 6.07 -15.51
N ALA A 414 26.09 6.13 -14.18
CA ALA A 414 25.98 4.99 -13.28
C ALA A 414 25.10 5.30 -12.05
N LEU A 415 24.39 4.29 -11.55
CA LEU A 415 23.63 4.34 -10.30
C LEU A 415 24.21 3.34 -9.31
N HIS A 416 24.44 3.76 -8.07
CA HIS A 416 24.76 2.89 -6.92
C HIS A 416 23.60 2.95 -5.93
N SER A 417 22.80 1.89 -5.87
CA SER A 417 21.59 1.80 -5.04
C SER A 417 21.69 0.64 -4.07
N LEU A 418 21.54 0.92 -2.76
CA LEU A 418 21.61 -0.11 -1.73
C LEU A 418 20.47 -1.12 -1.90
N ARG A 419 20.70 -2.36 -1.47
CA ARG A 419 19.66 -3.37 -1.21
C ARG A 419 19.79 -3.94 0.20
N SER A 420 21.02 -4.01 0.71
CA SER A 420 21.36 -4.23 2.11
C SER A 420 22.71 -3.58 2.41
N LEU A 421 23.26 -3.79 3.60
CA LEU A 421 24.64 -3.41 3.95
C LEU A 421 25.73 -4.30 3.30
N THR A 422 25.33 -5.31 2.52
CA THR A 422 26.24 -6.26 1.85
C THR A 422 25.90 -6.46 0.38
N ARG A 423 24.84 -5.83 -0.11
CA ARG A 423 24.30 -6.04 -1.45
C ARG A 423 23.89 -4.73 -2.10
N ILE A 424 24.40 -4.52 -3.30
CA ILE A 424 24.20 -3.29 -4.08
C ILE A 424 23.60 -3.65 -5.43
N ARG A 425 22.63 -2.83 -5.86
CA ARG A 425 22.13 -2.81 -7.23
C ARG A 425 22.81 -1.64 -7.95
N PHE A 426 23.58 -1.96 -8.98
CA PHE A 426 24.15 -0.99 -9.89
C PHE A 426 23.35 -0.90 -11.18
N HIS A 427 23.36 0.27 -11.81
CA HIS A 427 22.98 0.43 -13.21
C HIS A 427 24.09 1.17 -13.93
N LEU A 428 24.45 0.71 -15.13
CA LEU A 428 25.36 1.42 -16.03
C LEU A 428 24.60 1.80 -17.29
N GLN A 429 24.77 3.04 -17.74
CA GLN A 429 24.36 3.42 -19.09
C GLN A 429 25.27 2.73 -20.12
N ILE A 430 24.64 2.07 -21.08
CA ILE A 430 25.30 1.31 -22.15
C ILE A 430 24.65 1.64 -23.51
N SER A 431 25.26 1.18 -24.61
CA SER A 431 24.61 1.29 -25.92
C SER A 431 23.33 0.46 -25.95
N SER A 432 22.30 0.94 -26.65
CA SER A 432 21.06 0.16 -26.87
C SER A 432 21.28 -1.09 -27.73
N THR A 433 22.43 -1.20 -28.41
CA THR A 433 22.84 -2.35 -29.21
C THR A 433 23.74 -3.33 -28.47
N ASP A 434 24.19 -2.99 -27.26
CA ASP A 434 25.07 -3.87 -26.47
C ASP A 434 24.31 -5.12 -26.02
N THR A 435 25.03 -6.24 -25.94
CA THR A 435 24.56 -7.51 -25.41
C THR A 435 25.24 -7.83 -24.09
N LEU A 436 24.73 -8.81 -23.34
CA LEU A 436 25.36 -9.25 -22.08
C LEU A 436 26.78 -9.80 -22.28
N ALA A 437 27.09 -10.35 -23.46
CA ALA A 437 28.41 -10.88 -23.79
C ALA A 437 29.47 -9.76 -23.90
N ASP A 438 29.05 -8.54 -24.24
CA ASP A 438 29.94 -7.38 -24.35
C ASP A 438 30.39 -6.86 -22.97
N TRP A 439 29.75 -7.31 -21.90
CA TRP A 439 29.95 -6.82 -20.54
C TRP A 439 30.42 -7.92 -19.57
N PRO A 440 31.66 -8.43 -19.74
CA PRO A 440 32.26 -9.31 -18.75
C PRO A 440 32.52 -8.57 -17.43
N ASP A 441 32.63 -9.32 -16.34
CA ASP A 441 32.68 -8.79 -14.97
C ASP A 441 33.80 -7.75 -14.78
N ASP A 442 34.99 -7.98 -15.34
CA ASP A 442 36.10 -7.03 -15.24
C ASP A 442 35.83 -5.70 -15.94
N ARG A 443 35.12 -5.70 -17.07
CA ARG A 443 34.67 -4.47 -17.74
C ARG A 443 33.66 -3.75 -16.88
N ILE A 444 32.67 -4.45 -16.32
CA ILE A 444 31.66 -3.88 -15.43
C ILE A 444 32.32 -3.15 -14.26
N TRP A 445 33.23 -3.80 -13.55
CA TRP A 445 33.91 -3.21 -12.40
C TRP A 445 34.83 -2.04 -12.78
N THR A 446 35.48 -2.11 -13.95
CA THR A 446 36.29 -1.01 -14.47
C THR A 446 35.43 0.21 -14.74
N GLU A 447 34.32 0.02 -15.46
CA GLU A 447 33.40 1.09 -15.84
C GLU A 447 32.68 1.70 -14.63
N LEU A 448 32.32 0.89 -13.63
CA LEU A 448 31.79 1.39 -12.36
C LEU A 448 32.80 2.29 -11.65
N ASN A 449 34.08 1.89 -11.59
CA ASN A 449 35.14 2.69 -10.97
C ASN A 449 35.47 3.99 -11.71
N GLN A 450 35.22 4.03 -13.03
CA GLN A 450 35.34 5.26 -13.80
C GLN A 450 34.21 6.23 -13.47
N ARG A 451 32.97 5.74 -13.35
CA ARG A 451 31.77 6.57 -13.23
C ARG A 451 31.44 6.99 -11.80
N VAL A 452 31.64 6.12 -10.81
CA VAL A 452 31.21 6.31 -9.42
C VAL A 452 32.42 6.48 -8.52
N LYS A 453 32.43 7.55 -7.72
CA LYS A 453 33.40 7.77 -6.64
C LYS A 453 32.81 7.34 -5.30
N PRO A 454 33.47 6.48 -4.51
CA PRO A 454 33.00 6.17 -3.17
C PRO A 454 32.95 7.43 -2.28
N ILE A 455 31.93 7.53 -1.44
CA ILE A 455 31.74 8.63 -0.46
C ILE A 455 32.08 8.20 0.97
N ASN A 456 32.53 6.95 1.14
CA ASN A 456 32.96 6.36 2.41
C ASN A 456 34.48 6.52 2.66
N GLY A 457 35.17 7.35 1.87
CA GLY A 457 36.62 7.57 1.95
C GLY A 457 37.47 6.56 1.18
N GLN A 458 36.87 5.54 0.53
CA GLN A 458 37.59 4.64 -0.35
C GLN A 458 37.95 5.32 -1.68
N THR A 459 39.05 4.88 -2.30
CA THR A 459 39.51 5.41 -3.59
C THR A 459 38.84 4.72 -4.79
N SER A 460 38.27 3.54 -4.59
CA SER A 460 37.61 2.73 -5.62
C SER A 460 36.49 1.88 -5.02
N ILE A 461 35.54 1.50 -5.87
CA ILE A 461 34.49 0.52 -5.56
C ILE A 461 35.16 -0.83 -5.29
N THR A 462 34.78 -1.43 -4.16
CA THR A 462 35.18 -2.80 -3.82
C THR A 462 34.51 -3.78 -4.78
N LYS A 463 35.29 -4.61 -5.48
CA LYS A 463 34.74 -5.67 -6.34
C LYS A 463 34.12 -6.77 -5.47
N GLY A 464 32.97 -7.29 -5.91
CA GLY A 464 32.26 -8.37 -5.25
C GLY A 464 31.75 -9.41 -6.23
N GLN A 465 31.00 -10.40 -5.73
CA GLN A 465 30.39 -11.42 -6.58
C GLN A 465 29.17 -10.82 -7.30
N ILE A 466 29.15 -10.86 -8.64
CA ILE A 466 27.97 -10.53 -9.42
C ILE A 466 26.99 -11.71 -9.38
N LEU A 467 25.78 -11.46 -8.90
CA LEU A 467 24.71 -12.45 -8.76
C LEU A 467 23.78 -12.46 -9.98
N GLU A 468 23.43 -11.27 -10.47
CA GLU A 468 22.49 -11.09 -11.58
C GLU A 468 22.96 -9.98 -12.51
N ARG A 469 22.70 -10.16 -13.81
CA ARG A 469 22.87 -9.12 -14.83
C ARG A 469 21.68 -9.10 -15.79
N ALA A 470 21.21 -7.92 -16.15
CA ALA A 470 20.11 -7.75 -17.11
C ALA A 470 20.26 -6.42 -17.86
N ILE A 471 19.88 -6.40 -19.13
CA ILE A 471 19.82 -5.17 -19.93
C ILE A 471 18.36 -4.71 -20.02
N PHE A 472 18.14 -3.42 -19.76
CA PHE A 472 16.83 -2.78 -19.83
C PHE A 472 16.86 -1.62 -20.80
N THR A 473 16.02 -1.68 -21.82
CA THR A 473 15.74 -0.51 -22.66
C THR A 473 14.91 0.48 -21.86
N LEU A 474 15.36 1.73 -21.83
CA LEU A 474 14.64 2.79 -21.14
C LEU A 474 13.53 3.31 -22.04
N GLN A 475 12.33 3.37 -21.48
CA GLN A 475 11.17 3.93 -22.14
C GLN A 475 10.27 4.61 -21.12
N SER A 476 9.48 5.56 -21.59
CA SER A 476 8.28 6.02 -20.91
C SER A 476 7.08 5.85 -21.83
N SER A 477 5.92 5.61 -21.23
CA SER A 477 4.67 5.57 -21.97
C SER A 477 3.51 6.00 -21.09
N THR A 478 2.47 6.59 -21.69
CA THR A 478 1.18 6.82 -21.04
C THR A 478 0.06 6.54 -22.00
N THR A 479 -0.87 5.67 -21.60
CA THR A 479 -2.08 5.31 -22.32
C THR A 479 -3.27 6.09 -21.75
N LEU A 480 -4.04 6.70 -22.64
CA LEU A 480 -5.27 7.43 -22.35
C LEU A 480 -6.42 6.95 -23.26
N PRO A 481 -7.67 6.96 -22.79
CA PRO A 481 -8.06 7.18 -21.39
C PRO A 481 -7.58 6.02 -20.51
N MET A 482 -7.42 6.28 -19.20
CA MET A 482 -7.07 5.25 -18.22
C MET A 482 -8.31 4.50 -17.71
N GLN A 483 -9.46 4.73 -18.31
CA GLN A 483 -10.72 4.11 -17.93
C GLN A 483 -11.59 3.90 -19.16
N TYR A 484 -12.44 2.89 -19.10
CA TYR A 484 -13.48 2.64 -20.08
C TYR A 484 -14.66 1.99 -19.37
N LYS A 485 -15.77 2.73 -19.27
CA LYS A 485 -16.99 2.28 -18.58
C LYS A 485 -16.66 1.91 -17.13
N ARG A 486 -16.68 0.61 -16.79
CA ARG A 486 -16.39 0.10 -15.45
C ARG A 486 -15.01 -0.56 -15.33
N LEU A 487 -14.15 -0.40 -16.33
CA LEU A 487 -12.75 -0.85 -16.35
C LEU A 487 -11.82 0.34 -16.12
N PHE A 488 -10.85 0.20 -15.20
CA PHE A 488 -9.85 1.20 -14.88
C PHE A 488 -8.44 0.60 -14.99
N LEU A 489 -7.52 1.28 -15.67
CA LEU A 489 -6.11 0.90 -15.78
C LEU A 489 -5.32 1.54 -14.62
N VAL A 490 -4.48 0.76 -13.94
CA VAL A 490 -3.76 1.17 -12.73
C VAL A 490 -2.28 0.81 -12.84
N GLY A 491 -1.38 1.77 -12.56
CA GLY A 491 0.06 1.57 -12.63
C GLY A 491 0.56 1.26 -14.05
N ASP A 492 1.48 0.29 -14.17
CA ASP A 492 2.13 -0.08 -15.44
C ASP A 492 1.18 -0.47 -16.58
N ALA A 493 -0.08 -0.83 -16.27
CA ALA A 493 -1.10 -1.05 -17.30
C ALA A 493 -1.42 0.24 -18.10
N ALA A 494 -1.30 1.40 -17.45
CA ALA A 494 -1.55 2.71 -18.02
C ALA A 494 -0.28 3.51 -18.32
N HIS A 495 0.75 3.44 -17.48
CA HIS A 495 1.94 4.26 -17.68
C HIS A 495 3.24 3.59 -17.23
N ILE A 496 4.31 3.86 -17.96
CA ILE A 496 5.66 3.41 -17.66
C ILE A 496 6.54 4.65 -17.52
N VAL A 497 7.40 4.64 -16.51
CA VAL A 497 8.40 5.69 -16.27
C VAL A 497 9.80 5.09 -16.28
N PRO A 498 10.83 5.84 -16.70
CA PRO A 498 12.19 5.38 -16.61
C PRO A 498 12.57 5.08 -15.15
N PRO A 499 13.33 4.00 -14.89
CA PRO A 499 13.76 3.61 -13.55
C PRO A 499 14.63 4.66 -12.86
N THR A 500 15.21 5.62 -13.60
CA THR A 500 16.10 6.67 -13.09
C THR A 500 15.47 7.51 -11.99
N GLY A 501 14.20 7.87 -12.13
CA GLY A 501 13.49 8.64 -11.10
C GLY A 501 13.00 7.81 -9.91
N ALA A 502 13.15 6.47 -9.95
CA ALA A 502 12.59 5.52 -8.97
C ALA A 502 11.08 5.71 -8.69
N LYS A 503 10.32 6.18 -9.69
CA LYS A 503 8.91 6.56 -9.53
C LYS A 503 7.90 5.44 -9.75
N GLY A 504 8.20 4.44 -10.57
CA GLY A 504 7.20 3.50 -11.11
C GLY A 504 6.31 2.84 -10.05
N LEU A 505 6.91 2.14 -9.08
CA LEU A 505 6.16 1.51 -7.99
C LEU A 505 5.35 2.52 -7.18
N ASN A 506 5.97 3.65 -6.80
CA ASN A 506 5.34 4.70 -6.01
C ASN A 506 4.14 5.32 -6.74
N LEU A 507 4.24 5.49 -8.05
CA LEU A 507 3.19 6.03 -8.90
C LEU A 507 2.03 5.03 -9.07
N ALA A 508 2.34 3.76 -9.29
CA ALA A 508 1.35 2.67 -9.35
C ALA A 508 0.57 2.54 -8.04
N VAL A 509 1.26 2.68 -6.91
CA VAL A 509 0.66 2.72 -5.57
C VAL A 509 -0.26 3.95 -5.39
N LYS A 510 0.17 5.10 -5.92
CA LYS A 510 -0.65 6.32 -5.89
C LYS A 510 -1.93 6.19 -6.71
N ASP A 511 -1.88 5.57 -7.89
CA ASP A 511 -3.08 5.30 -8.69
C ASP A 511 -4.05 4.37 -7.95
N ALA A 512 -3.53 3.33 -7.29
CA ALA A 512 -4.34 2.42 -6.49
C ALA A 512 -5.09 3.16 -5.36
N ARG A 513 -4.45 4.15 -4.73
CA ARG A 513 -5.10 5.03 -3.75
C ARG A 513 -6.22 5.86 -4.39
N VAL A 514 -5.97 6.49 -5.53
CA VAL A 514 -6.98 7.30 -6.24
C VAL A 514 -8.19 6.44 -6.61
N LEU A 515 -7.98 5.25 -7.17
CA LEU A 515 -9.08 4.35 -7.52
C LEU A 515 -9.84 3.84 -6.30
N ALA A 516 -9.13 3.49 -5.20
CA ALA A 516 -9.77 3.07 -3.97
C ALA A 516 -10.69 4.16 -3.41
N GLU A 517 -10.24 5.42 -3.36
CA GLU A 517 -11.06 6.55 -2.91
C GLU A 517 -12.29 6.79 -3.80
N ALA A 518 -12.15 6.61 -5.11
CA ALA A 518 -13.25 6.74 -6.06
C ALA A 518 -14.30 5.62 -5.86
N LEU A 519 -13.85 4.37 -5.68
CA LEU A 519 -14.72 3.23 -5.44
C LEU A 519 -15.42 3.32 -4.06
N VAL A 520 -14.71 3.74 -3.02
CA VAL A 520 -15.30 4.00 -1.69
C VAL A 520 -16.40 5.06 -1.79
N ASN A 521 -16.11 6.19 -2.43
CA ASN A 521 -17.10 7.24 -2.64
C ASN A 521 -18.33 6.73 -3.40
N PHE A 522 -18.15 5.86 -4.40
CA PHE A 522 -19.24 5.22 -5.12
C PHE A 522 -20.06 4.28 -4.22
N TYR A 523 -19.44 3.37 -3.47
CA TYR A 523 -20.21 2.40 -2.66
C TYR A 523 -20.87 3.01 -1.41
N ASP A 524 -20.35 4.13 -0.91
CA ASP A 524 -20.89 4.82 0.26
C ASP A 524 -21.98 5.83 -0.13
N ASN A 525 -21.84 6.50 -1.29
CA ASN A 525 -22.69 7.63 -1.67
C ASN A 525 -23.40 7.48 -3.02
N GLU A 526 -23.17 6.39 -3.75
CA GLU A 526 -23.68 6.14 -5.11
C GLU A 526 -23.28 7.24 -6.12
N LYS A 527 -22.12 7.89 -5.88
CA LYS A 527 -21.61 8.99 -6.70
C LYS A 527 -20.53 8.53 -7.67
N TRP A 528 -20.72 8.87 -8.95
CA TRP A 528 -19.81 8.55 -10.05
C TRP A 528 -18.74 9.59 -10.35
N ASP A 529 -18.84 10.79 -9.76
CA ASP A 529 -17.94 11.93 -10.02
C ASP A 529 -16.46 11.55 -10.00
N LYS A 530 -15.98 10.93 -8.91
CA LYS A 530 -14.56 10.53 -8.79
C LYS A 530 -14.15 9.42 -9.75
N LEU A 531 -15.06 8.51 -10.10
CA LEU A 531 -14.81 7.45 -11.08
C LEU A 531 -14.73 8.04 -12.49
N ASN A 532 -15.62 8.97 -12.81
CA ASN A 532 -15.63 9.68 -14.10
C ASN A 532 -14.35 10.51 -14.29
N ASP A 533 -13.84 11.13 -13.22
CA ASP A 533 -12.65 11.96 -13.25
C ASP A 533 -11.33 11.19 -13.04
N TYR A 534 -11.36 9.86 -12.94
CA TYR A 534 -10.19 9.04 -12.59
C TYR A 534 -8.99 9.29 -13.52
N THR A 535 -9.21 9.28 -14.84
CA THR A 535 -8.15 9.54 -15.82
C THR A 535 -7.50 10.90 -15.61
N GLN A 536 -8.30 11.96 -15.45
CA GLN A 536 -7.80 13.31 -15.28
C GLN A 536 -7.06 13.47 -13.94
N THR A 537 -7.58 12.84 -12.90
CA THR A 537 -6.98 12.85 -11.56
C THR A 537 -5.60 12.19 -11.59
N CYS A 538 -5.48 10.99 -12.18
CA CYS A 538 -4.22 10.29 -12.29
C CYS A 538 -3.21 11.00 -13.20
N LEU A 539 -3.67 11.55 -14.33
CA LEU A 539 -2.79 12.23 -15.29
C LEU A 539 -2.01 13.38 -14.65
N SER A 540 -2.62 14.12 -13.72
CA SER A 540 -2.00 15.24 -13.02
C SER A 540 -0.67 14.87 -12.34
N HIS A 541 -0.59 13.68 -11.73
CA HIS A 541 0.64 13.20 -11.09
C HIS A 541 1.51 12.37 -12.01
N ILE A 542 0.94 11.71 -13.02
CA ILE A 542 1.71 10.94 -14.00
C ILE A 542 2.62 11.88 -14.79
N VAL A 543 2.07 12.97 -15.35
CA VAL A 543 2.85 13.94 -16.14
C VAL A 543 4.00 14.51 -15.32
N LYS A 544 3.73 14.96 -14.10
CA LYS A 544 4.76 15.51 -13.21
C LYS A 544 5.89 14.51 -12.91
N ASN A 545 5.55 13.23 -12.69
CA ASN A 545 6.55 12.21 -12.41
C ASN A 545 7.29 11.76 -13.68
N GLN A 546 6.64 11.79 -14.84
CA GLN A 546 7.29 11.55 -16.13
C GLN A 546 8.27 12.65 -16.49
N GLU A 547 7.88 13.93 -16.34
CA GLU A 547 8.79 15.06 -16.56
C GLU A 547 10.00 14.97 -15.63
N PHE A 548 9.79 14.67 -14.35
CA PHE A 548 10.88 14.47 -13.41
C PHE A 548 11.78 13.28 -13.80
N ALA A 549 11.21 12.13 -14.13
CA ALA A 549 11.98 10.96 -14.52
C ALA A 549 12.72 11.17 -15.84
N ASN A 550 12.14 11.92 -16.77
CA ASN A 550 12.76 12.32 -18.02
C ASN A 550 13.91 13.31 -17.79
N TRP A 551 13.75 14.29 -16.91
CA TRP A 551 14.84 15.21 -16.55
C TRP A 551 16.01 14.49 -15.87
N MET A 552 15.70 13.47 -15.06
CA MET A 552 16.70 12.62 -14.41
C MET A 552 17.43 11.65 -15.37
N THR A 553 16.84 11.36 -16.53
CA THR A 553 17.34 10.35 -17.50
C THR A 553 18.07 11.03 -18.64
#